data_AF-A0AAT9HMA6-F1
#
_entry.id   AF-A0AAT9HMA6-F1
#
_cell.length_a   1.000
_cell.length_b   1.000
_cell.length_c   1.000
_cell.angle_alpha   90.00
_cell.angle_beta   90.00
_cell.angle_gamma   90.00
#
_symmetry.space_group_name_H-M   'P 1'
#
loop_
_entity.id
_entity.type
_entity.pdbx_description
1 polymer ?
#
loop_
_entity_poly.entity_id
_entity_poly.type
_entity_poly.pdbx_seq_one_letter_code
_entity_poly.pdbx_strand_id
1 'polypeptide(L)'
;MPRAAEPRAAIRQCERFEAAHDAAGIPLDRWWKDRRDVLDALILAPAPVDHGFARFLLGQETRFHRHCWGFSHSIEVAALLLAEHRRPDDIWHLWRAITAGFDSWCGLPHRLLLAGGGTQRTVSYVADSEHEQRNNLLGHLYELQAATDDDVTTLIAERRRYYADSSANRTQPWGWPLGRADPREPAPVRPCSGRPAAQWAGLPKTGRRGSARI
;
A
#
# COMPACT_ATOMS: atom_id res chain seq x y z
N MET A 1 -18.16 -27.58 -17.85
CA MET A 1 -16.71 -27.36 -17.65
C MET A 1 -16.52 -26.08 -16.85
N PRO A 2 -16.32 -26.13 -15.53
CA PRO A 2 -16.07 -24.94 -14.72
C PRO A 2 -14.71 -24.35 -15.09
N ARG A 3 -14.71 -23.07 -15.47
CA ARG A 3 -13.50 -22.27 -15.76
C ARG A 3 -12.68 -22.22 -14.48
N ALA A 4 -11.43 -22.69 -14.51
CA ALA A 4 -10.51 -22.51 -13.40
C ALA A 4 -10.47 -21.01 -13.04
N ALA A 5 -10.85 -20.67 -11.81
CA ALA A 5 -10.83 -19.29 -11.34
C ALA A 5 -9.42 -18.74 -11.53
N GLU A 6 -9.31 -17.61 -12.22
CA GLU A 6 -8.02 -16.98 -12.48
C GLU A 6 -7.29 -16.75 -11.15
N PRO A 7 -6.01 -17.15 -11.02
CA PRO A 7 -5.26 -17.03 -9.77
C PRO A 7 -5.22 -15.59 -9.23
N ARG A 8 -5.43 -14.57 -10.08
CA ARG A 8 -5.54 -13.16 -9.67
C ARG A 8 -6.76 -12.83 -8.81
N ALA A 9 -7.87 -13.55 -8.95
CA ALA A 9 -9.09 -13.29 -8.18
C ALA A 9 -8.96 -13.77 -6.72
N ALA A 10 -8.34 -14.94 -6.51
CA ALA A 10 -8.09 -15.49 -5.18
C ALA A 10 -7.12 -14.62 -4.35
N ILE A 11 -6.14 -14.00 -5.03
CA ILE A 11 -5.18 -13.08 -4.43
C ILE A 11 -5.87 -11.83 -3.88
N ARG A 12 -6.74 -11.20 -4.68
CA ARG A 12 -7.49 -10.01 -4.25
C ARG A 12 -8.45 -10.28 -3.09
N GLN A 13 -8.86 -11.53 -2.89
CA GLN A 13 -9.81 -11.87 -1.83
C GLN A 13 -9.14 -11.93 -0.46
N CYS A 14 -7.90 -12.42 -0.37
CA CYS A 14 -7.17 -12.51 0.91
C CYS A 14 -6.37 -11.26 1.26
N GLU A 15 -6.43 -10.23 0.42
CA GLU A 15 -5.89 -8.91 0.73
C GLU A 15 -6.99 -7.92 1.11
N ARG A 16 -8.27 -8.29 0.95
CA ARG A 16 -9.37 -7.39 1.28
C ARG A 16 -9.41 -7.16 2.79
N PHE A 17 -9.54 -5.89 3.19
CA PHE A 17 -9.83 -5.52 4.57
C PHE A 17 -11.05 -6.30 5.06
N GLU A 18 -10.83 -7.07 6.13
CA GLU A 18 -11.86 -7.85 6.80
C GLU A 18 -11.81 -7.49 8.28
N ALA A 19 -12.75 -6.62 8.68
CA ALA A 19 -12.88 -6.22 10.08
C ALA A 19 -13.18 -7.46 10.93
N ALA A 20 -12.28 -7.73 11.86
CA ALA A 20 -12.43 -8.64 12.97
C ALA A 20 -12.36 -7.86 14.28
N HIS A 21 -12.66 -8.51 15.39
CA HIS A 21 -12.42 -7.97 16.72
C HIS A 21 -11.60 -8.99 17.51
N ASP A 22 -10.65 -8.52 18.32
CA ASP A 22 -10.02 -9.40 19.31
C ASP A 22 -10.97 -9.71 20.48
N ALA A 23 -10.47 -10.50 21.43
CA ALA A 23 -11.19 -10.83 22.66
C ALA A 23 -11.59 -9.60 23.50
N ALA A 24 -10.93 -8.44 23.29
CA ALA A 24 -11.24 -7.18 23.95
C ALA A 24 -12.20 -6.30 23.14
N GLY A 25 -12.66 -6.74 21.97
CA GLY A 25 -13.55 -5.98 21.11
C GLY A 25 -12.84 -4.89 20.30
N ILE A 26 -11.50 -4.93 20.20
CA ILE A 26 -10.73 -3.95 19.43
C ILE A 26 -10.75 -4.35 17.95
N PRO A 27 -11.08 -3.42 17.03
CA PRO A 27 -11.02 -3.68 15.60
C PRO A 27 -9.63 -4.12 15.14
N LEU A 28 -9.58 -5.25 14.46
CA LEU A 28 -8.39 -5.79 13.81
C LEU A 28 -8.73 -6.10 12.37
N ASP A 29 -7.71 -6.09 11.51
CA ASP A 29 -7.87 -6.57 10.15
C ASP A 29 -7.21 -7.93 10.02
N ARG A 30 -8.00 -8.96 9.71
CA ARG A 30 -7.50 -10.33 9.61
C ARG A 30 -6.29 -10.47 8.69
N TRP A 31 -6.19 -9.65 7.65
CA TRP A 31 -5.25 -9.79 6.54
C TRP A 31 -4.15 -8.73 6.53
N TRP A 32 -3.97 -7.96 7.61
CA TRP A 32 -3.00 -6.85 7.62
C TRP A 32 -1.55 -7.32 7.42
N LYS A 33 -1.17 -8.48 7.97
CA LYS A 33 0.17 -9.06 7.81
C LYS A 33 0.42 -9.48 6.37
N ASP A 34 -0.53 -10.21 5.78
CA ASP A 34 -0.42 -10.68 4.38
C ASP A 34 -0.33 -9.50 3.41
N ARG A 35 -1.13 -8.44 3.60
CA ARG A 35 -1.01 -7.22 2.80
C ARG A 35 0.33 -6.52 2.99
N ARG A 36 0.83 -6.42 4.23
CA ARG A 36 2.15 -5.84 4.48
C ARG A 36 3.24 -6.61 3.75
N ASP A 37 3.21 -7.94 3.79
CA ASP A 37 4.18 -8.79 3.09
C ASP A 37 4.11 -8.60 1.57
N VAL A 38 2.92 -8.43 1.00
CA VAL A 38 2.72 -8.09 -0.41
C VAL A 38 3.34 -6.72 -0.74
N LEU A 39 3.07 -5.69 0.07
CA LEU A 39 3.63 -4.35 -0.12
C LEU A 39 5.17 -4.35 -0.01
N ASP A 40 5.72 -5.02 0.99
CA ASP A 40 7.17 -5.18 1.17
C ASP A 40 7.79 -5.90 -0.05
N ALA A 41 7.13 -6.94 -0.57
CA ALA A 41 7.60 -7.65 -1.77
C ALA A 41 7.57 -6.76 -3.03
N LEU A 42 6.54 -5.95 -3.22
CA LEU A 42 6.41 -5.04 -4.37
C LEU A 42 7.46 -3.91 -4.36
N ILE A 43 7.87 -3.47 -3.17
CA ILE A 43 8.95 -2.50 -3.03
C ILE A 43 10.32 -3.14 -3.29
N LEU A 44 10.58 -4.34 -2.76
CA LEU A 44 11.86 -5.04 -2.90
C LEU A 44 12.12 -5.55 -4.32
N ALA A 45 11.07 -5.96 -5.04
CA ALA A 45 11.16 -6.44 -6.41
C ALA A 45 10.44 -5.47 -7.35
N PRO A 46 11.07 -4.33 -7.71
CA PRO A 46 10.45 -3.32 -8.57
C PRO A 46 10.10 -3.92 -9.94
N ALA A 47 8.81 -4.13 -10.14
CA ALA A 47 8.18 -4.50 -11.38
C ALA A 47 6.95 -3.61 -11.58
N PRO A 48 6.51 -3.38 -12.84
CA PRO A 48 5.27 -2.66 -13.09
C PRO A 48 4.11 -3.32 -12.34
N VAL A 49 3.54 -2.59 -11.38
CA VAL A 49 2.34 -3.01 -10.67
C VAL A 49 1.14 -2.63 -11.53
N ASP A 50 0.11 -3.48 -11.55
CA ASP A 50 -1.15 -3.11 -12.21
C ASP A 50 -1.78 -1.91 -11.49
N HIS A 51 -2.19 -0.87 -12.23
CA HIS A 51 -2.79 0.34 -11.66
C HIS A 51 -4.03 0.03 -10.81
N GLY A 52 -4.89 -0.87 -11.30
CA GLY A 52 -6.07 -1.30 -10.57
C GLY A 52 -5.73 -2.02 -9.26
N PHE A 53 -4.60 -2.73 -9.23
CA PHE A 53 -4.10 -3.40 -8.04
C PHE A 53 -3.48 -2.41 -7.03
N ALA A 54 -2.66 -1.45 -7.48
CA ALA A 54 -2.13 -0.39 -6.62
C ALA A 54 -3.28 0.42 -5.96
N ARG A 55 -4.30 0.76 -6.74
CA ARG A 55 -5.52 1.43 -6.25
C ARG A 55 -6.28 0.58 -5.24
N PHE A 56 -6.36 -0.74 -5.47
CA PHE A 56 -6.99 -1.68 -4.54
C PHE A 56 -6.25 -1.73 -3.20
N LEU A 57 -4.92 -1.86 -3.21
CA LEU A 57 -4.08 -1.92 -2.01
C LEU A 57 -4.21 -0.64 -1.18
N LEU A 58 -4.10 0.54 -1.81
CA LEU A 58 -4.29 1.82 -1.11
C LEU A 58 -5.69 1.91 -0.50
N GLY A 59 -6.71 1.42 -1.20
CA GLY A 59 -8.08 1.35 -0.68
C GLY A 59 -8.23 0.49 0.57
N GLN A 60 -7.50 -0.63 0.67
CA GLN A 60 -7.52 -1.47 1.88
C GLN A 60 -6.77 -0.81 3.03
N GLU A 61 -5.58 -0.26 2.77
CA GLU A 61 -4.79 0.43 3.80
C GLU A 61 -5.50 1.67 4.34
N THR A 62 -6.19 2.40 3.48
CA THR A 62 -7.04 3.54 3.88
C THR A 62 -8.17 3.11 4.80
N ARG A 63 -8.80 1.95 4.55
CA ARG A 63 -9.85 1.42 5.44
C ARG A 63 -9.27 0.97 6.77
N PHE A 64 -8.14 0.28 6.75
CA PHE A 64 -7.44 -0.14 7.96
C PHE A 64 -7.12 1.06 8.87
N HIS A 65 -6.55 2.13 8.31
CA HIS A 65 -6.17 3.34 9.07
C HIS A 65 -7.35 4.19 9.55
N ARG A 66 -8.58 3.94 9.09
CA ARG A 66 -9.78 4.54 9.69
C ARG A 66 -10.19 3.87 11.00
N HIS A 67 -9.70 2.65 11.26
CA HIS A 67 -10.10 1.82 12.39
C HIS A 67 -8.94 1.53 13.35
N CYS A 68 -7.68 1.68 12.93
CA CYS A 68 -6.52 1.55 13.79
C CYS A 68 -5.95 2.92 14.19
N TRP A 69 -5.26 2.94 15.33
CA TRP A 69 -4.51 4.11 15.79
C TRP A 69 -3.04 3.91 15.44
N GLY A 70 -2.35 5.00 15.12
CA GLY A 70 -0.95 5.01 14.74
C GLY A 70 -0.73 4.96 13.23
N PHE A 71 0.42 5.50 12.83
CA PHE A 71 0.87 5.48 11.45
C PHE A 71 1.61 4.17 11.13
N SER A 72 1.21 3.47 10.06
CA SER A 72 1.98 2.38 9.48
C SER A 72 2.53 2.79 8.12
N HIS A 73 3.82 2.55 7.89
CA HIS A 73 4.45 2.65 6.56
C HIS A 73 3.70 1.91 5.43
N SER A 74 2.85 0.92 5.71
CA SER A 74 2.12 0.19 4.67
C SER A 74 1.19 1.10 3.84
N ILE A 75 0.51 2.07 4.47
CA ILE A 75 -0.34 3.02 3.72
C ILE A 75 0.49 3.94 2.84
N GLU A 76 1.69 4.32 3.28
CA GLU A 76 2.60 5.12 2.47
C GLU A 76 3.15 4.33 1.29
N VAL A 77 3.58 3.08 1.50
CA VAL A 77 4.01 2.21 0.39
C VAL A 77 2.89 2.05 -0.64
N ALA A 78 1.65 1.82 -0.20
CA ALA A 78 0.51 1.71 -1.11
C ALA A 78 0.25 3.03 -1.86
N ALA A 79 0.42 4.18 -1.21
CA ALA A 79 0.28 5.49 -1.83
C ALA A 79 1.39 5.77 -2.86
N LEU A 80 2.63 5.39 -2.57
CA LEU A 80 3.76 5.49 -3.50
C LEU A 80 3.54 4.65 -4.76
N LEU A 81 3.12 3.39 -4.59
CA LEU A 81 2.82 2.50 -5.72
C LEU A 81 1.71 3.08 -6.62
N LEU A 82 0.70 3.74 -6.05
CA LEU A 82 -0.33 4.41 -6.84
C LEU A 82 0.21 5.67 -7.53
N ALA A 83 0.97 6.50 -6.82
CA ALA A 83 1.55 7.74 -7.33
C ALA A 83 2.47 7.53 -8.54
N GLU A 84 3.16 6.39 -8.61
CA GLU A 84 4.03 6.00 -9.73
C GLU A 84 3.29 5.91 -11.07
N HIS A 85 1.96 5.71 -11.06
CA HIS A 85 1.17 5.66 -12.29
C HIS A 85 0.90 7.03 -12.92
N ARG A 86 1.17 8.12 -12.19
CA ARG A 86 1.07 9.50 -12.69
C ARG A 86 -0.29 9.85 -13.31
N ARG A 87 -1.39 9.35 -12.74
CA ARG A 87 -2.75 9.65 -13.22
C ARG A 87 -3.42 10.72 -12.36
N PRO A 88 -3.96 11.80 -12.95
CA PRO A 88 -4.72 12.82 -12.22
C PRO A 88 -5.87 12.24 -11.38
N ASP A 89 -6.57 11.23 -11.91
CA ASP A 89 -7.73 10.61 -11.25
C ASP A 89 -7.42 9.97 -9.90
N ASP A 90 -6.15 9.60 -9.66
CA ASP A 90 -5.72 8.97 -8.42
C ASP A 90 -5.64 9.96 -7.25
N ILE A 91 -5.69 11.27 -7.52
CA ILE A 91 -5.64 12.30 -6.48
C ILE A 91 -6.72 12.10 -5.42
N TRP A 92 -7.91 11.64 -5.81
CA TRP A 92 -9.01 11.40 -4.87
C TRP A 92 -8.76 10.21 -3.95
N HIS A 93 -7.97 9.23 -4.40
CA HIS A 93 -7.57 8.08 -3.58
C HIS A 93 -6.48 8.48 -2.60
N LEU A 94 -5.51 9.27 -3.07
CA LEU A 94 -4.44 9.82 -2.23
C LEU A 94 -5.00 10.79 -1.17
N TRP A 95 -5.92 11.68 -1.57
CA TRP A 95 -6.60 12.59 -0.64
C TRP A 95 -7.37 11.83 0.43
N ARG A 96 -8.09 10.76 0.05
CA ARG A 96 -8.80 9.91 1.00
C ARG A 96 -7.87 9.18 1.97
N ALA A 97 -6.67 8.79 1.51
CA ALA A 97 -5.66 8.17 2.35
C ALA A 97 -5.05 9.16 3.35
N ILE A 98 -4.69 10.36 2.89
CA ILE A 98 -4.19 11.46 3.75
C ILE A 98 -5.21 11.80 4.83
N THR A 99 -6.49 11.95 4.45
CA THR A 99 -7.59 12.31 5.35
C THR A 99 -8.22 11.12 6.08
N ALA A 100 -7.60 9.94 6.06
CA ALA A 100 -8.15 8.75 6.74
C ALA A 100 -8.20 8.89 8.27
N GLY A 101 -7.26 9.64 8.84
CA GLY A 101 -7.17 9.97 10.26
C GLY A 101 -6.06 10.98 10.55
N PHE A 102 -5.84 11.30 11.82
CA PHE A 102 -4.79 12.23 12.24
C PHE A 102 -3.39 11.70 11.90
N ASP A 103 -3.15 10.41 12.17
CA ASP A 103 -1.85 9.79 11.92
C ASP A 103 -1.50 9.74 10.42
N SER A 104 -2.48 9.49 9.55
CA SER A 104 -2.27 9.51 8.10
C SER A 104 -2.05 10.93 7.59
N TRP A 105 -2.74 11.92 8.16
CA TRP A 105 -2.53 13.33 7.84
C TRP A 105 -1.10 13.75 8.19
N CYS A 106 -0.62 13.43 9.40
CA CYS A 106 0.74 13.80 9.79
C CYS A 106 1.84 12.96 9.13
N GLY A 107 1.55 11.71 8.77
CA GLY A 107 2.56 10.76 8.30
C GLY A 107 2.71 10.66 6.79
N LEU A 108 1.65 10.84 6.00
CA LEU A 108 1.72 10.70 4.55
C LEU A 108 2.36 11.93 3.88
N PRO A 109 3.27 11.76 2.91
CA PRO A 109 3.82 12.89 2.18
C PRO A 109 2.75 13.55 1.29
N HIS A 110 2.25 14.72 1.70
CA HIS A 110 1.17 15.43 1.00
C HIS A 110 1.50 15.78 -0.46
N ARG A 111 2.78 15.98 -0.78
CA ARG A 111 3.26 16.22 -2.15
C ARG A 111 2.95 15.08 -3.12
N LEU A 112 2.61 13.88 -2.63
CA LEU A 112 2.11 12.79 -3.49
C LEU A 112 0.82 13.15 -4.22
N LEU A 113 0.01 14.10 -3.71
CA LEU A 113 -1.18 14.60 -4.40
C LEU A 113 -0.86 15.18 -5.79
N LEU A 114 0.37 15.65 -6.00
CA LEU A 114 0.84 16.26 -7.24
C LEU A 114 1.39 15.21 -8.25
N ALA A 115 1.35 13.92 -7.91
CA ALA A 115 1.88 12.86 -8.75
C ALA A 115 1.16 12.74 -10.10
N GLY A 116 -0.10 13.20 -10.22
CA GLY A 116 -0.89 13.14 -11.46
C GLY A 116 -0.37 13.95 -12.66
N GLY A 117 0.77 14.63 -12.51
CA GLY A 117 1.39 15.45 -13.55
C GLY A 117 1.54 16.91 -13.11
N GLY A 118 1.88 17.11 -11.83
CA GLY A 118 2.30 18.42 -11.35
C GLY A 118 1.20 19.28 -10.78
N THR A 119 1.62 20.41 -10.18
CA THR A 119 0.73 21.39 -9.56
C THR A 119 -0.35 21.87 -10.52
N GLN A 120 0.02 22.36 -11.72
CA GLN A 120 -0.94 22.95 -12.64
C GLN A 120 -1.99 21.94 -13.11
N ARG A 121 -1.56 20.78 -13.61
CA ARG A 121 -2.48 19.75 -14.14
C ARG A 121 -3.40 19.21 -13.05
N THR A 122 -2.85 19.00 -11.85
CA THR A 122 -3.59 18.49 -10.70
C THR A 122 -4.64 19.50 -10.24
N VAL A 123 -4.27 20.78 -10.12
CA VAL A 123 -5.21 21.85 -9.74
C VAL A 123 -6.31 22.01 -10.78
N SER A 124 -6.00 22.04 -12.08
CA SER A 124 -7.01 22.11 -13.14
C SER A 124 -7.97 20.93 -13.08
N TYR A 125 -7.45 19.70 -12.95
CA TYR A 125 -8.29 18.49 -12.84
C TYR A 125 -9.24 18.55 -11.63
N VAL A 126 -8.77 19.02 -10.49
CA VAL A 126 -9.60 19.14 -9.28
C VAL A 126 -10.64 20.25 -9.44
N ALA A 127 -10.25 21.40 -10.01
CA ALA A 127 -11.15 22.53 -10.24
C ALA A 127 -12.34 22.16 -11.14
N ASP A 128 -12.09 21.34 -12.17
CA ASP A 128 -13.11 20.88 -13.12
C ASP A 128 -13.97 19.71 -12.59
N SER A 129 -13.67 19.19 -11.40
CA SER A 129 -14.40 18.06 -10.82
C SER A 129 -15.69 18.48 -10.11
N GLU A 130 -16.67 17.57 -10.07
CA GLU A 130 -17.89 17.71 -9.26
C GLU A 130 -17.77 17.00 -7.89
N HIS A 131 -16.54 16.78 -7.41
CA HIS A 131 -16.32 16.02 -6.18
C HIS A 131 -16.66 16.86 -4.93
N GLU A 132 -17.36 16.28 -3.95
CA GLU A 132 -17.81 16.98 -2.74
C GLU A 132 -16.66 17.63 -1.94
N GLN A 133 -15.47 17.02 -1.98
CA GLN A 133 -14.25 17.51 -1.33
C GLN A 133 -13.42 18.48 -2.19
N ARG A 134 -13.92 18.94 -3.35
CA ARG A 134 -13.17 19.80 -4.28
C ARG A 134 -12.57 21.01 -3.59
N ASN A 135 -13.38 21.78 -2.87
CA ASN A 135 -12.92 23.03 -2.27
C ASN A 135 -11.85 22.80 -1.19
N ASN A 136 -12.00 21.74 -0.39
CA ASN A 136 -11.02 21.37 0.64
C ASN A 136 -9.68 21.00 0.01
N LEU A 137 -9.72 20.17 -1.04
CA LEU A 137 -8.51 19.75 -1.74
C LEU A 137 -7.85 20.91 -2.49
N LEU A 138 -8.60 21.79 -3.15
CA LEU A 138 -8.05 22.99 -3.80
C LEU A 138 -7.33 23.89 -2.80
N GLY A 139 -7.98 24.19 -1.65
CA GLY A 139 -7.37 24.98 -0.59
C GLY A 139 -6.01 24.42 -0.17
N HIS A 140 -5.95 23.10 0.02
CA HIS A 140 -4.71 22.43 0.38
C HIS A 140 -3.67 22.39 -0.75
N LEU A 141 -4.07 22.20 -2.01
CA LEU A 141 -3.15 22.23 -3.15
C LEU A 141 -2.49 23.60 -3.34
N TYR A 142 -3.19 24.70 -3.02
CA TYR A 142 -2.58 26.03 -3.05
C TYR A 142 -1.46 26.20 -2.03
N GLU A 143 -1.50 25.50 -0.89
CA GLU A 143 -0.39 25.48 0.08
C GLU A 143 0.83 24.73 -0.46
N LEU A 144 0.61 23.76 -1.37
CA LEU A 144 1.66 22.94 -1.98
C LEU A 144 2.24 23.52 -3.28
N GLN A 145 1.77 24.69 -3.73
CA GLN A 145 2.08 25.25 -5.05
C GLN A 145 3.57 25.51 -5.32
N ALA A 146 4.40 25.56 -4.28
CA ALA A 146 5.85 25.73 -4.40
C ALA A 146 6.56 24.47 -4.91
N ALA A 147 5.91 23.29 -4.86
CA ALA A 147 6.50 22.05 -5.33
C ALA A 147 6.40 21.92 -6.86
N THR A 148 7.51 21.50 -7.47
CA THR A 148 7.61 21.20 -8.90
C THR A 148 7.39 19.71 -9.19
N ASP A 149 7.14 19.37 -10.45
CA ASP A 149 7.02 17.98 -10.90
C ASP A 149 8.31 17.17 -10.65
N ASP A 150 9.46 17.83 -10.74
CA ASP A 150 10.78 17.25 -10.45
C ASP A 150 10.93 16.97 -8.96
N ASP A 151 10.43 17.86 -8.08
CA ASP A 151 10.41 17.61 -6.63
C ASP A 151 9.57 16.38 -6.29
N VAL A 152 8.41 16.23 -6.92
CA VAL A 152 7.52 15.09 -6.71
C VAL A 152 8.16 13.80 -7.24
N THR A 153 8.82 13.86 -8.39
CA THR A 153 9.56 12.73 -8.96
C THR A 153 10.70 12.29 -8.06
N THR A 154 11.46 13.26 -7.56
CA THR A 154 12.56 13.03 -6.62
C THR A 154 12.04 12.41 -5.32
N LEU A 155 10.96 12.97 -4.76
CA LEU A 155 10.30 12.44 -3.57
C LEU A 155 9.90 10.98 -3.74
N ILE A 156 9.19 10.62 -4.81
CA ILE A 156 8.76 9.24 -5.05
C ILE A 156 9.98 8.30 -5.12
N ALA A 157 11.03 8.69 -5.85
CA ALA A 157 12.25 7.90 -5.99
C ALA A 157 13.03 7.75 -4.67
N GLU A 158 13.09 8.80 -3.86
CA GLU A 158 13.73 8.77 -2.53
C GLU A 158 12.96 7.89 -1.55
N ARG A 159 11.64 8.04 -1.47
CA ARG A 159 10.82 7.23 -0.57
C ARG A 159 10.82 5.76 -0.98
N ARG A 160 10.80 5.47 -2.28
CA ARG A 160 10.95 4.09 -2.78
C ARG A 160 12.27 3.47 -2.36
N ARG A 161 13.39 4.19 -2.50
CA ARG A 161 14.71 3.74 -2.05
C ARG A 161 14.75 3.51 -0.54
N TYR A 162 14.25 4.46 0.23
CA TYR A 162 14.16 4.36 1.69
C TYR A 162 13.45 3.07 2.13
N TYR A 163 12.31 2.73 1.54
CA TYR A 163 11.57 1.53 1.90
C TYR A 163 12.21 0.24 1.37
N ALA A 164 12.86 0.28 0.21
CA ALA A 164 13.62 -0.87 -0.29
C ALA A 164 14.77 -1.20 0.67
N ASP A 165 15.56 -0.20 1.07
CA ASP A 165 16.68 -0.35 2.00
C ASP A 165 16.20 -0.79 3.39
N SER A 166 15.16 -0.15 3.91
CA SER A 166 14.58 -0.48 5.22
C SER A 166 13.97 -1.88 5.27
N SER A 167 13.44 -2.37 4.14
CA SER A 167 12.87 -3.72 4.04
C SER A 167 13.94 -4.78 3.83
N ALA A 168 14.99 -4.47 3.06
CA ALA A 168 16.12 -5.36 2.84
C ALA A 168 16.95 -5.54 4.12
N ASN A 169 17.11 -4.47 4.90
CA ASN A 169 17.86 -4.48 6.15
C ASN A 169 17.00 -4.89 7.37
N ARG A 170 15.79 -5.41 7.13
CA ARG A 170 14.89 -5.86 8.20
C ARG A 170 15.30 -7.26 8.69
N THR A 171 16.47 -7.37 9.30
CA THR A 171 16.80 -8.46 10.24
C THR A 171 15.91 -8.23 11.47
N GLN A 172 14.74 -8.87 11.59
CA GLN A 172 13.78 -8.52 12.66
C GLN A 172 14.42 -8.59 14.07
N PRO A 173 14.15 -7.59 14.92
CA PRO A 173 13.34 -7.87 16.11
C PRO A 173 12.49 -6.68 16.62
N TRP A 174 12.00 -5.78 15.76
CA TRP A 174 11.08 -4.73 16.24
C TRP A 174 9.68 -5.31 16.43
N GLY A 175 9.50 -5.93 17.61
CA GLY A 175 8.22 -6.16 18.24
C GLY A 175 7.57 -4.82 18.51
N TRP A 176 6.62 -4.44 17.68
CA TRP A 176 5.57 -3.57 18.15
C TRP A 176 4.91 -4.26 19.35
N PRO A 177 4.65 -3.59 20.49
CA PRO A 177 4.00 -4.20 21.64
C PRO A 177 2.49 -4.33 21.37
N LEU A 178 2.10 -4.97 20.28
CA LEU A 178 0.77 -5.55 20.11
C LEU A 178 0.86 -6.97 20.64
N GLY A 179 0.84 -7.08 21.97
CA GLY A 179 0.73 -8.34 22.70
C GLY A 179 2.03 -9.14 22.78
N ARG A 180 2.45 -9.46 24.02
CA ARG A 180 2.98 -10.81 24.25
C ARG A 180 1.93 -11.75 23.66
N ALA A 181 2.33 -12.66 22.77
CA ALA A 181 1.45 -13.69 22.22
C ALA A 181 0.62 -14.25 23.38
N ASP A 182 -0.67 -13.94 23.38
CA ASP A 182 -1.60 -14.56 24.30
C ASP A 182 -1.58 -16.04 23.94
N PRO A 183 -1.31 -16.99 24.86
CA PRO A 183 -1.42 -18.41 24.56
C PRO A 183 -2.84 -18.83 24.12
N ARG A 184 -3.81 -17.92 24.16
CA ARG A 184 -5.17 -18.05 23.60
C ARG A 184 -5.34 -17.45 22.20
N GLU A 185 -4.31 -16.85 21.63
CA GLU A 185 -4.34 -16.37 20.25
C GLU A 185 -4.52 -17.60 19.33
N PRO A 186 -5.58 -17.65 18.50
CA PRO A 186 -5.79 -18.78 17.60
C PRO A 186 -4.57 -18.93 16.70
N ALA A 187 -4.17 -20.18 16.44
CA ALA A 187 -3.01 -20.50 15.61
C ALA A 187 -3.00 -19.62 14.35
N PRO A 188 -1.82 -19.11 13.93
CA PRO A 188 -1.72 -18.21 12.79
C PRO A 188 -2.49 -18.83 11.62
N VAL A 189 -3.47 -18.06 11.13
CA VAL A 189 -4.27 -18.47 9.97
C VAL A 189 -3.27 -18.80 8.88
N ARG A 190 -3.31 -20.04 8.38
CA ARG A 190 -2.43 -20.44 7.27
C ARG A 190 -2.58 -19.39 6.17
N PRO A 191 -1.49 -18.81 5.66
CA PRO A 191 -1.58 -17.81 4.59
C PRO A 191 -2.44 -18.41 3.49
N CYS A 192 -3.49 -17.68 3.11
CA CYS A 192 -4.52 -18.12 2.15
C CYS A 192 -3.95 -18.80 0.90
N SER A 193 -2.77 -18.36 0.48
CA SER A 193 -2.16 -18.74 -0.78
C SER A 193 -1.35 -20.04 -0.70
N GLY A 194 -0.89 -20.46 0.48
CA GLY A 194 0.16 -21.49 0.60
C GLY A 194 1.41 -21.21 -0.26
N ARG A 195 1.59 -20.00 -0.78
CA ARG A 195 2.63 -19.63 -1.74
C ARG A 195 3.66 -18.70 -1.10
N PRO A 196 4.96 -18.98 -1.26
CA PRO A 196 6.01 -18.11 -0.76
C PRO A 196 6.02 -16.75 -1.46
N ALA A 197 6.44 -15.70 -0.74
CA ALA A 197 6.43 -14.31 -1.18
C ALA A 197 7.07 -14.06 -2.56
N ALA A 198 8.08 -14.88 -2.93
CA ALA A 198 8.77 -14.78 -4.21
C ALA A 198 7.88 -15.05 -5.44
N GLN A 199 6.72 -15.70 -5.28
CA GLN A 199 5.83 -15.99 -6.40
C GLN A 199 4.92 -14.82 -6.79
N TRP A 200 4.82 -13.77 -5.97
CA TRP A 200 3.99 -12.59 -6.23
C TRP A 200 4.64 -11.61 -7.22
N ALA A 201 5.97 -11.58 -7.27
CA ALA A 201 6.74 -10.67 -8.13
C ALA A 201 6.94 -11.18 -9.58
N GLY A 202 6.35 -12.31 -9.96
CA GLY A 202 6.56 -12.90 -11.29
C GLY A 202 8.01 -13.38 -11.54
N LEU A 203 8.82 -13.50 -10.49
CA LEU A 203 10.21 -13.95 -10.60
C LEU A 203 10.27 -15.42 -11.06
N PRO A 204 11.09 -15.75 -12.07
CA PRO A 204 11.23 -17.12 -12.54
C PRO A 204 11.76 -18.02 -11.42
N LYS A 205 11.16 -19.20 -11.25
CA LYS A 205 11.65 -20.22 -10.33
C LYS A 205 13.11 -20.52 -10.67
N THR A 206 14.04 -20.25 -9.75
CA THR A 206 15.41 -20.72 -9.87
C THR A 206 15.37 -22.25 -9.86
N GLY A 207 15.51 -22.84 -11.04
CA GLY A 207 15.51 -24.29 -11.20
C GLY A 207 16.67 -24.89 -10.41
N ARG A 208 16.35 -25.79 -9.49
CA ARG A 208 17.32 -26.75 -8.93
C ARG A 208 17.97 -27.46 -10.11
N ARG A 209 19.23 -27.14 -10.42
CA ARG A 209 20.07 -27.98 -11.29
C ARG A 209 20.24 -29.32 -10.57
N GLY A 210 19.64 -30.36 -11.13
CA GLY A 210 19.91 -31.73 -10.72
C GLY A 210 21.36 -32.06 -11.05
N SER A 211 22.12 -32.49 -10.04
CA SER A 211 23.42 -33.12 -10.22
C SER A 211 23.20 -34.47 -10.90
N ALA A 212 23.58 -34.58 -12.17
CA ALA A 212 23.88 -35.87 -12.78
C ALA A 212 25.23 -36.34 -12.21
N ARG A 213 25.24 -37.46 -11.48
CA ARG A 213 26.45 -38.23 -11.23
C ARG A 213 26.71 -39.10 -12.46
N ILE A 214 27.93 -39.02 -12.98
CA ILE A 214 28.55 -39.98 -13.90
C ILE A 214 29.07 -41.14 -13.05
#